data_AF-A0A8C4QEI9-F1
#
_entry.id   AF-A0A8C4QEI9-F1
#
_cell.length_a   1.000
_cell.length_b   1.000
_cell.length_c   1.000
_cell.angle_alpha   90.00
_cell.angle_beta   90.00
_cell.angle_gamma   90.00
#
_symmetry.space_group_name_H-M   'P 1'
#
loop_
_entity.id
_entity.type
_entity.pdbx_description
1 polymer ?
#
loop_
_entity_poly.entity_id
_entity_poly.type
_entity_poly.pdbx_seq_one_letter_code
_entity_poly.pdbx_strand_id
1 'polypeptide(L)'
;MFNINLLLIHIVTYQINFDNGGFTRSRFDLRTWDLEGSIFYAQTHNYQDWFLLALRNGQLEVQVKNRVGPLVIKGGPFVSDGNWHAVSISSSFEGLVEMLFFFSSFSSFSCI
;
A
#
# COMPACT_ATOMS: atom_id res chain seq x y z
N MET A 1 17.35 22.34 1.85
CA MET A 1 17.20 21.56 0.60
C MET A 1 16.64 20.21 0.98
N PHE A 2 15.37 19.95 0.68
CA PHE A 2 14.79 18.60 0.85
C PHE A 2 15.46 17.70 -0.17
N ASN A 3 16.17 16.68 0.30
CA ASN A 3 16.88 15.74 -0.55
C ASN A 3 15.85 14.80 -1.17
N ILE A 4 15.48 15.06 -2.42
CA ILE A 4 14.62 14.21 -3.24
C ILE A 4 15.48 13.05 -3.72
N ASN A 5 15.98 12.21 -2.80
CA ASN A 5 16.34 10.86 -3.19
C ASN A 5 15.04 10.21 -3.60
N LEU A 6 14.90 9.94 -4.91
CA LEU A 6 13.73 9.28 -5.45
C LEU A 6 13.45 8.04 -4.60
N LEU A 7 12.27 8.02 -3.98
CA LEU A 7 11.62 6.81 -3.49
C LEU A 7 11.66 5.80 -4.63
N LEU A 8 12.62 4.88 -4.60
CA LEU A 8 12.81 3.90 -5.67
C LEU A 8 11.83 2.75 -5.40
N ILE A 9 10.57 3.10 -5.14
CA ILE A 9 9.47 2.15 -5.07
C ILE A 9 9.14 1.82 -6.53
N HIS A 10 9.65 0.69 -6.99
CA HIS A 10 9.23 0.16 -8.27
C HIS A 10 7.84 -0.43 -8.07
N ILE A 11 6.80 0.23 -8.60
CA ILE A 11 5.43 -0.28 -8.66
C ILE A 11 5.21 -0.81 -10.08
N VAL A 12 5.06 -2.12 -10.23
CA VAL A 12 4.88 -2.74 -11.57
C VAL A 12 3.42 -2.78 -11.96
N THR A 13 2.55 -3.11 -11.00
CA THR A 13 1.11 -3.18 -11.23
C THR A 13 0.34 -2.56 -10.09
N TYR A 14 -0.69 -1.78 -10.44
CA TYR A 14 -1.73 -1.35 -9.53
C TYR A 14 -3.07 -1.86 -10.05
N GLN A 15 -3.87 -2.46 -9.19
CA GLN A 15 -5.26 -2.82 -9.48
C GLN A 15 -6.14 -2.22 -8.39
N ILE A 16 -7.18 -1.48 -8.75
CA ILE A 16 -8.12 -0.88 -7.79
C ILE A 16 -9.54 -1.22 -8.27
N ASN A 17 -10.29 -1.91 -7.42
CA ASN A 17 -11.71 -2.22 -7.66
C ASN A 17 -12.56 -1.32 -6.78
N PHE A 18 -13.64 -0.77 -7.34
CA PHE A 18 -14.60 0.08 -6.64
C PHE A 18 -16.00 -0.54 -6.69
N ASP A 19 -16.71 -0.53 -5.56
CA ASP A 19 -18.12 -0.94 -5.44
C ASP A 19 -18.91 0.14 -4.70
N ASN A 20 -20.20 0.33 -5.03
CA ASN A 20 -21.24 1.11 -4.32
C ASN A 20 -20.77 2.26 -3.38
N GLY A 21 -19.82 3.08 -3.82
CA GLY A 21 -19.33 4.27 -3.10
C GLY A 21 -17.95 4.17 -2.42
N GLY A 22 -17.19 3.09 -2.58
CA GLY A 22 -15.83 2.94 -2.02
C GLY A 22 -14.91 2.05 -2.85
N PHE A 23 -13.62 1.99 -2.49
CA PHE A 23 -12.74 0.94 -3.02
C PHE A 23 -13.01 -0.37 -2.26
N THR A 24 -12.90 -1.51 -2.93
CA THR A 24 -13.12 -2.84 -2.35
C THR A 24 -11.82 -3.61 -2.23
N ARG A 25 -10.92 -3.44 -3.22
CA ARG A 25 -9.61 -4.09 -3.24
C ARG A 25 -8.60 -3.27 -4.02
N SER A 26 -7.43 -3.07 -3.44
CA SER A 26 -6.24 -2.57 -4.12
C SER A 26 -5.08 -3.57 -4.01
N ARG A 27 -4.29 -3.73 -5.07
CA ARG A 27 -3.09 -4.58 -5.07
C ARG A 27 -1.89 -3.81 -5.61
N PHE A 28 -0.75 -3.97 -4.93
CA PHE A 28 0.54 -3.36 -5.26
C PHE A 28 1.63 -4.43 -5.22
N ASP A 29 2.41 -4.54 -6.29
CA ASP A 29 3.66 -5.27 -6.27
C ASP A 29 4.79 -4.24 -6.19
N LEU A 30 5.52 -4.23 -5.07
CA LEU A 30 6.48 -3.18 -4.72
C LEU A 30 7.82 -3.74 -4.25
N ARG A 31 8.90 -2.98 -4.47
CA ARG A 31 10.25 -3.26 -3.98
C ARG A 31 10.90 -1.94 -3.56
N THR A 32 11.50 -1.89 -2.37
CA THR A 32 12.21 -0.71 -1.87
C THR A 32 13.32 -1.06 -0.87
N TRP A 33 14.26 -0.14 -0.69
CA TRP A 33 15.25 -0.12 0.40
C TRP A 33 14.99 1.01 1.40
N ASP A 34 14.10 1.95 1.05
CA ASP A 34 13.79 3.09 1.90
C ASP A 34 13.06 2.61 3.15
N LEU A 35 13.30 3.21 4.31
CA LEU A 35 12.58 2.89 5.56
C LEU A 35 11.31 3.73 5.73
N GLU A 36 11.19 4.82 4.99
CA GLU A 36 10.06 5.73 5.04
C GLU A 36 9.64 6.19 3.64
N GLY A 37 8.34 6.36 3.42
CA GLY A 37 7.84 6.88 2.15
C GLY A 37 6.32 6.84 2.03
N SER A 38 5.77 7.58 1.07
CA SER A 38 4.38 7.41 0.63
C SER A 38 4.35 6.57 -0.64
N ILE A 39 3.53 5.52 -0.66
CA ILE A 39 3.41 4.59 -1.78
C ILE A 39 2.22 4.98 -2.65
N PHE A 40 1.05 5.18 -2.02
CA PHE A 40 -0.18 5.50 -2.72
C PHE A 40 -1.07 6.39 -1.88
N TYR A 41 -1.65 7.41 -2.51
CA TYR A 41 -2.62 8.30 -1.89
C TYR A 41 -3.84 8.43 -2.79
N ALA A 42 -5.03 8.29 -2.20
CA ALA A 42 -6.30 8.52 -2.87
C ALA A 42 -7.23 9.30 -1.96
N GLN A 43 -8.06 10.14 -2.56
CA GLN A 43 -9.04 10.95 -1.85
C GLN A 43 -10.28 11.13 -2.71
N THR A 44 -11.41 11.38 -2.07
CA THR A 44 -12.65 11.76 -2.75
C THR A 44 -12.60 13.21 -3.22
N HIS A 45 -13.42 13.57 -4.21
CA HIS A 45 -13.46 14.94 -4.75
C HIS A 45 -13.84 16.01 -3.71
N ASN A 46 -14.60 15.63 -2.69
CA ASN A 46 -15.00 16.51 -1.59
C ASN A 46 -14.00 16.51 -0.40
N TYR A 47 -12.85 15.85 -0.54
CA TYR A 47 -11.77 15.76 0.46
C TYR A 47 -12.18 15.19 1.84
N GLN A 48 -13.37 14.59 1.94
CA GLN A 48 -13.87 14.07 3.21
C GLN A 48 -13.27 12.70 3.55
N ASP A 49 -13.12 11.86 2.53
CA ASP A 49 -12.59 10.52 2.68
C ASP A 49 -11.24 10.42 1.96
N TRP A 50 -10.25 9.83 2.63
CA TRP A 50 -8.93 9.63 2.05
C TRP A 50 -8.28 8.35 2.53
N PHE A 51 -7.35 7.85 1.71
CA PHE A 51 -6.60 6.63 1.89
C PHE A 51 -5.13 6.91 1.60
N LEU A 52 -4.25 6.48 2.49
CA LEU A 52 -2.80 6.56 2.34
C LEU A 52 -2.21 5.18 2.63
N LEU A 53 -1.45 4.66 1.68
CA LEU A 53 -0.48 3.59 1.89
C LEU A 53 0.91 4.19 1.96
N ALA A 54 1.59 3.95 3.07
CA ALA A 54 2.90 4.48 3.37
C ALA A 54 3.80 3.39 3.95
N LEU A 55 5.07 3.74 4.05
CA LEU A 55 6.09 2.97 4.71
C LEU A 55 6.60 3.76 5.93
N ARG A 56 6.71 3.08 7.08
CA ARG A 56 7.25 3.63 8.33
C ARG A 56 8.14 2.58 8.99
N ASN A 57 9.39 2.93 9.29
CA ASN A 57 10.38 2.01 9.85
C ASN A 57 10.52 0.69 9.06
N GLY A 58 10.36 0.76 7.73
CA GLY A 58 10.43 -0.38 6.82
C GLY A 58 9.24 -1.33 6.86
N GLN A 59 8.16 -0.98 7.56
CA GLN A 59 6.89 -1.69 7.58
C GLN A 59 5.81 -0.87 6.87
N LEU A 60 4.77 -1.56 6.39
CA LEU A 60 3.63 -0.89 5.78
C LEU A 60 2.72 -0.26 6.83
N GLU A 61 2.19 0.89 6.45
CA GLU A 61 1.21 1.64 7.21
C GLU A 61 0.08 2.05 6.26
N VAL A 62 -1.15 1.72 6.64
CA VAL A 62 -2.36 2.19 5.98
C VAL A 62 -3.06 3.16 6.90
N GLN A 63 -3.35 4.34 6.37
CA GLN A 63 -4.18 5.33 7.04
C GLN A 63 -5.42 5.56 6.18
N VAL A 64 -6.59 5.48 6.81
CA VAL A 64 -7.88 5.73 6.16
C VAL A 64 -8.62 6.75 6.98
N LYS A 65 -9.18 7.77 6.34
CA LYS A 65 -10.18 8.62 6.97
C LYS A 65 -11.49 8.42 6.23
N ASN A 66 -12.53 8.10 6.98
CA ASN A 66 -13.89 8.05 6.48
C ASN A 66 -14.82 8.84 7.42
N ARG A 67 -16.13 8.76 7.17
CA ARG A 67 -17.18 9.38 7.99
C ARG A 67 -17.21 8.90 9.45
N VAL A 68 -16.70 7.71 9.74
CA VAL A 68 -16.62 7.15 11.11
C VAL A 68 -15.43 7.76 11.85
N GLY A 69 -14.31 7.99 11.15
CA GLY A 69 -13.13 8.64 11.70
C GLY A 69 -11.83 8.22 11.01
N PRO A 70 -10.68 8.71 11.48
CA PRO A 70 -9.38 8.23 11.05
C PRO A 70 -9.06 6.86 11.66
N LEU A 71 -8.62 5.92 10.84
CA LEU A 71 -8.10 4.62 11.19
C LEU A 71 -6.65 4.51 10.70
N VAL A 72 -5.77 4.00 11.56
CA VAL A 72 -4.37 3.75 11.21
C VAL A 72 -4.06 2.29 11.52
N ILE A 73 -3.67 1.54 10.49
CA ILE A 73 -3.23 0.16 10.58
C ILE A 73 -1.74 0.14 10.27
N LYS A 74 -0.94 -0.32 11.23
CA LYS A 74 0.51 -0.48 11.08
C LYS A 74 0.88 -1.94 11.25
N GLY A 75 1.85 -2.40 10.48
CA GLY A 75 2.51 -3.67 10.74
C GLY A 75 2.67 -4.52 9.48
N GLY A 76 2.74 -5.83 9.71
CA GLY A 76 3.18 -6.78 8.70
C GLY A 76 4.70 -6.96 8.67
N PRO A 77 5.20 -7.78 7.73
CA PRO A 77 6.62 -8.03 7.56
C PRO A 77 7.38 -6.75 7.15
N PHE A 78 8.68 -6.77 7.37
CA PHE A 78 9.60 -5.76 6.87
C PHE A 78 9.68 -5.88 5.34
N VAL A 79 9.36 -4.80 4.62
CA VAL A 79 9.31 -4.78 3.14
C VAL A 79 10.46 -3.99 2.51
N SER A 80 11.30 -3.36 3.33
CA SER A 80 12.46 -2.55 2.90
C SER A 80 13.75 -3.35 2.79
N ASP A 81 13.64 -4.58 2.31
CA ASP A 81 14.74 -5.55 2.19
C ASP A 81 15.28 -5.65 0.75
N GLY A 82 14.77 -4.82 -0.18
CA GLY A 82 15.13 -4.88 -1.58
C GLY A 82 14.52 -6.07 -2.35
N ASN A 83 13.63 -6.86 -1.75
CA ASN A 83 12.89 -7.91 -2.45
C ASN A 83 11.52 -7.42 -2.94
N TRP A 84 10.92 -8.18 -3.85
CA TRP A 84 9.56 -7.92 -4.32
C TRP A 84 8.53 -8.41 -3.31
N HIS A 85 7.59 -7.54 -2.94
CA HIS A 85 6.48 -7.83 -2.04
C HIS A 85 5.16 -7.54 -2.74
N ALA A 86 4.24 -8.51 -2.68
CA ALA A 86 2.88 -8.33 -3.16
C ALA A 86 1.95 -8.00 -1.98
N VAL A 87 1.35 -6.82 -2.05
CA VAL A 87 0.48 -6.25 -1.01
C VAL A 87 -0.93 -6.14 -1.57
N SER A 88 -1.90 -6.70 -0.85
CA SER A 88 -3.32 -6.52 -1.15
C SER A 88 -4.00 -5.85 0.03
N ILE A 89 -4.73 -4.78 -0.22
CA ILE A 89 -5.58 -4.12 0.77
C ILE A 89 -7.02 -4.29 0.30
N SER A 90 -7.90 -4.71 1.20
CA SER A 90 -9.33 -4.77 0.94
C SER A 90 -10.10 -4.06 2.02
N SER A 91 -11.17 -3.38 1.62
CA SER A 91 -12.11 -2.79 2.56
C SER A 91 -13.48 -3.45 2.40
N SER A 92 -14.08 -3.81 3.53
CA SER A 92 -15.48 -4.23 3.57
C SER A 92 -16.38 -3.01 3.73
N PHE A 93 -17.66 -3.17 3.34
CA PHE A 93 -18.67 -2.12 3.42
C PHE A 93 -18.94 -1.63 4.87
N GLU A 94 -18.50 -2.39 5.87
CA GLU A 94 -18.60 -2.04 7.30
C GLU A 94 -17.41 -1.18 7.79
N GLY A 95 -16.49 -0.80 6.90
CA GLY A 95 -15.32 -0.01 7.25
C GLY A 95 -14.17 -0.83 7.84
N LEU A 96 -14.23 -2.16 7.78
CA LEU A 96 -13.09 -3.01 8.10
C LEU A 96 -12.09 -2.92 6.94
N VAL A 97 -10.83 -2.66 7.28
CA VAL A 97 -9.71 -2.64 6.34
C VAL A 97 -8.82 -3.82 6.67
N GLU A 98 -8.66 -4.74 5.73
CA GLU A 98 -7.77 -5.88 5.82
C GLU A 98 -6.56 -5.67 4.93
N MET A 99 -5.37 -5.94 5.47
CA MET A 99 -4.12 -5.95 4.73
C MET A 99 -3.62 -7.39 4.66
N LEU A 100 -3.49 -7.92 3.45
CA LEU A 100 -2.97 -9.25 3.18
C LEU A 100 -1.63 -9.15 2.47
N PHE A 101 -0.66 -9.92 2.99
CA PHE A 101 0.66 -10.08 2.39
C PHE A 101 0.71 -11.41 1.66
N PHE A 102 1.00 -11.35 0.36
CA PHE A 102 1.29 -12.55 -0.41
C PHE A 102 2.80 -12.62 -0.60
N PHE A 103 3.44 -13.61 0.04
CA PHE A 103 4.78 -14.02 -0.38
C PHE A 103 4.62 -14.79 -1.69
N SER A 104 4.70 -14.09 -2.82
CA SER A 104 4.97 -14.78 -4.07
C SER A 104 6.37 -15.36 -3.96
N SER A 105 6.48 -16.65 -3.69
CA SER A 105 7.68 -17.39 -4.06
C SER A 105 7.72 -17.36 -5.59
N PHE A 106 8.31 -16.30 -6.17
CA PHE A 106 8.70 -16.32 -7.57
C PHE A 106 9.93 -17.22 -7.66
N SER A 107 9.71 -18.53 -7.58
CA SER A 107 10.65 -19.53 -8.04
C SER A 107 10.38 -19.77 -9.52
N SER A 108 10.99 -18.95 -10.39
CA SER A 108 11.57 -19.48 -11.63
C SER A 108 12.52 -18.48 -12.27
N PHE A 109 13.74 -18.96 -12.45
CA PHE A 109 14.80 -18.40 -13.25
C PHE A 109 14.40 -18.27 -14.73
N SER A 110 15.00 -17.30 -15.43
CA SER A 110 15.88 -17.65 -16.55
C SER A 110 16.81 -16.48 -16.83
N CYS A 111 18.10 -16.71 -16.56
CA CYS A 111 19.20 -16.01 -17.21
C CYS A 111 19.16 -16.38 -18.70
N ILE A 112 19.08 -15.40 -19.59
CA ILE A 112 19.71 -15.38 -20.93
C ILE A 112 20.10 -13.93 -21.20
#